data_AF-A0A351G345-F1
#
_entry.id   AF-A0A351G345-F1
#
_cell.length_a   1.000
_cell.length_b   1.000
_cell.length_c   1.000
_cell.angle_alpha   90.00
_cell.angle_beta   90.00
_cell.angle_gamma   90.00
#
_symmetry.space_group_name_H-M   'P 1'
#
loop_
_entity.id
_entity.type
_entity.pdbx_description
1 polymer ?
#
loop_
_entity_poly.entity_id
_entity_poly.type
_entity_poly.pdbx_seq_one_letter_code
_entity_poly.pdbx_strand_id
1 'polypeptide(L)'
;MRGEIYKIRFRLRLRTNKESTPPIVHATVLEGFARTPVKYQWNLRIKASSTQRDLAGLERDVDPDELCSWLKEAALNTKGIWMRSIWEQMDSKYVVVEPPTLLRQFTNNILGYWGGIVTITVREA
;
A
#
# COMPACT_ATOMS: atom_id res chain seq x y z
N MET A 1 -14.78 -28.94 -8.32
CA MET A 1 -14.64 -28.03 -7.16
C MET A 1 -15.75 -26.98 -7.22
N ARG A 2 -16.68 -26.98 -6.26
CA ARG A 2 -17.66 -25.88 -6.10
C ARG A 2 -16.91 -24.71 -5.48
N GLY A 3 -16.79 -23.60 -6.20
CA GLY A 3 -16.26 -22.35 -5.63
C GLY A 3 -17.15 -21.87 -4.49
N GLU A 4 -16.55 -21.33 -3.45
CA GLU A 4 -17.26 -20.72 -2.32
C GLU A 4 -18.02 -19.48 -2.83
N ILE A 5 -19.33 -19.60 -3.02
CA ILE A 5 -20.19 -18.50 -3.43
C ILE A 5 -20.47 -17.63 -2.21
N TYR A 6 -19.70 -16.56 -2.03
CA TYR A 6 -19.98 -15.54 -1.03
C TYR A 6 -21.07 -14.59 -1.54
N LYS A 7 -22.18 -14.50 -0.81
CA LYS A 7 -23.26 -13.54 -1.10
C LYS A 7 -23.00 -12.23 -0.35
N ILE A 8 -22.78 -11.15 -1.09
CA ILE A 8 -22.65 -9.80 -0.52
C ILE A 8 -23.99 -9.08 -0.72
N ARG A 9 -24.57 -8.53 0.35
CA ARG A 9 -25.82 -7.74 0.31
C ARG A 9 -25.56 -6.34 0.87
N PHE A 10 -25.67 -5.33 0.02
CA PHE A 10 -25.61 -3.93 0.44
C PHE A 10 -26.98 -3.43 0.88
N ARG A 11 -27.02 -2.64 1.94
CA ARG A 11 -28.22 -1.89 2.36
C ARG A 11 -27.86 -0.42 2.51
N LEU A 12 -28.17 0.37 1.50
CA LEU A 12 -28.00 1.82 1.53
C LEU A 12 -29.29 2.47 2.07
N ARG A 13 -29.17 3.35 3.07
CA ARG A 13 -30.29 4.15 3.61
C ARG A 13 -29.91 5.62 3.57
N LEU A 14 -30.50 6.35 2.63
CA LEU A 14 -30.31 7.79 2.50
C LEU A 14 -31.44 8.49 3.25
N ARG A 15 -31.10 9.45 4.10
CA ARG A 15 -32.06 10.29 4.82
C ARG A 15 -31.84 11.73 4.37
N THR A 16 -32.91 12.42 4.05
CA THR A 16 -32.91 13.86 3.79
C THR A 16 -33.84 14.53 4.80
N ASN A 17 -33.46 15.73 5.25
CA ASN A 17 -34.29 16.58 6.10
C ASN A 17 -35.09 17.60 5.25
N LYS A 18 -34.87 17.62 3.93
CA LYS A 18 -35.59 18.46 2.96
C LYS A 18 -36.52 17.60 2.14
N GLU A 19 -37.81 17.88 2.20
CA GLU A 19 -38.85 17.20 1.41
C GLU A 19 -38.65 17.42 -0.10
N SER A 20 -38.22 18.62 -0.49
CA SER A 20 -38.11 19.05 -1.89
C SER A 20 -36.87 18.52 -2.63
N THR A 21 -35.93 17.87 -1.94
CA THR A 21 -34.67 17.45 -2.56
C THR A 21 -34.39 15.98 -2.24
N PRO A 22 -34.60 15.07 -3.21
CA PRO A 22 -34.26 13.68 -3.01
C PRO A 22 -32.73 13.53 -2.92
N PRO A 23 -32.24 12.56 -2.14
CA PRO A 23 -30.82 12.22 -2.15
C PRO A 23 -30.46 11.56 -3.49
N ILE A 24 -29.48 12.12 -4.18
CA ILE A 24 -28.98 11.60 -5.47
C ILE A 24 -27.73 10.76 -5.21
N VAL A 25 -27.73 9.52 -5.69
CA VAL A 25 -26.55 8.64 -5.69
C VAL A 25 -26.06 8.51 -7.12
N HIS A 26 -24.82 8.91 -7.38
CA HIS A 26 -24.22 8.80 -8.70
C HIS A 26 -23.62 7.42 -8.96
N ALA A 27 -22.94 6.82 -7.98
CA ALA A 27 -22.41 5.47 -8.06
C ALA A 27 -22.16 4.89 -6.65
N THR A 28 -22.20 3.56 -6.53
CA THR A 28 -21.62 2.82 -5.40
C THR A 28 -20.61 1.85 -5.97
N VAL A 29 -19.33 2.10 -5.72
CA VAL A 29 -18.24 1.24 -6.19
C VAL A 29 -17.82 0.34 -5.02
N LEU A 30 -17.95 -0.96 -5.22
CA LEU A 30 -17.38 -1.94 -4.30
C LEU A 30 -15.96 -2.25 -4.76
N GLU A 31 -14.99 -1.83 -3.97
CA GLU A 31 -13.61 -2.26 -4.12
C GLU A 31 -13.34 -3.35 -3.10
N GLY A 32 -12.97 -4.53 -3.59
CA GLY A 32 -12.64 -5.67 -2.75
C GLY A 32 -11.72 -6.59 -3.53
N PHE A 33 -10.53 -6.83 -3.00
CA PHE A 33 -9.66 -7.88 -3.51
C PHE A 33 -10.11 -9.21 -2.91
N ALA A 34 -10.45 -10.18 -3.77
CA ALA A 34 -10.57 -11.55 -3.32
C ALA A 34 -9.19 -11.99 -2.80
N ARG A 35 -9.11 -12.42 -1.54
CA ARG A 35 -7.95 -13.14 -1.03
C ARG A 35 -7.94 -14.55 -1.64
N THR A 36 -7.78 -14.64 -2.95
CA THR A 36 -7.43 -15.89 -3.64
C THR A 36 -6.15 -16.45 -3.04
N PRO A 37 -5.90 -17.77 -3.10
CA PRO A 37 -4.64 -18.33 -2.66
C PRO A 37 -3.50 -17.59 -3.36
N VAL A 38 -2.67 -16.94 -2.56
CA VAL A 38 -1.61 -16.03 -3.00
C VAL A 38 -0.73 -16.78 -3.99
N LYS A 39 -0.69 -16.36 -5.27
CA LYS A 39 0.17 -17.00 -6.28
C LYS A 39 1.63 -16.88 -5.89
N TYR A 40 2.05 -15.67 -5.55
CA TYR A 40 3.42 -15.37 -5.12
C TYR A 40 3.44 -14.26 -4.08
N GLN A 41 4.30 -14.43 -3.07
CA GLN A 41 4.56 -13.47 -2.01
C GLN A 41 6.07 -13.23 -1.90
N TRP A 42 6.47 -11.97 -1.76
CA TRP A 42 7.86 -11.60 -1.55
C TRP A 42 7.99 -10.79 -0.26
N ASN A 43 9.03 -11.11 0.53
CA ASN A 43 9.38 -10.35 1.72
C ASN A 43 10.62 -9.51 1.39
N LEU A 44 10.47 -8.19 1.44
CA LEU A 44 11.48 -7.24 1.02
C LEU A 44 11.99 -6.47 2.24
N ARG A 45 13.29 -6.20 2.25
CA ARG A 45 13.95 -5.34 3.23
C ARG A 45 14.52 -4.14 2.50
N ILE A 46 13.93 -2.98 2.75
CA ILE A 46 14.30 -1.72 2.13
C ILE A 46 15.16 -0.96 3.12
N LYS A 47 16.36 -0.58 2.70
CA LYS A 47 17.18 0.37 3.46
C LYS A 47 16.62 1.77 3.20
N ALA A 48 16.27 2.47 4.26
CA ALA A 48 15.78 3.84 4.20
C ALA A 48 16.59 4.69 5.16
N SER A 49 17.07 5.86 4.71
CA SER A 49 17.83 6.79 5.54
C SER A 49 17.67 8.21 5.03
N SER A 50 17.53 9.18 5.94
CA SER A 50 17.50 10.62 5.59
C SER A 50 18.79 11.11 4.93
N THR A 51 19.87 10.32 5.04
CA THR A 51 21.18 10.62 4.43
C THR A 51 21.44 9.78 3.17
N GLN A 52 20.48 8.96 2.74
CA GLN A 52 20.65 8.13 1.56
C GLN A 52 20.70 9.00 0.31
N ARG A 53 21.57 8.63 -0.62
CA ARG A 53 21.63 9.23 -1.95
C ARG A 53 21.10 8.25 -2.97
N ASP A 54 20.65 8.80 -4.09
CA ASP A 54 20.24 8.03 -5.25
C ASP A 54 21.40 7.16 -5.80
N LEU A 55 21.08 6.26 -6.73
CA LEU A 55 22.08 5.35 -7.33
C LEU A 55 23.21 6.11 -8.06
N ALA A 56 22.95 7.33 -8.53
CA ALA A 56 23.96 8.19 -9.14
C ALA A 56 24.82 8.94 -8.11
N GLY A 57 24.41 8.98 -6.84
CA GLY A 57 25.08 9.69 -5.76
C GLY A 57 24.97 11.22 -5.83
N LEU A 58 24.12 11.74 -6.71
CA LEU A 58 24.00 13.16 -7.02
C LEU A 58 22.93 13.83 -6.15
N GLU A 59 21.80 13.17 -5.97
CA GLU A 59 20.64 13.71 -5.27
C GLU A 59 20.36 12.94 -3.98
N ARG A 60 19.60 13.57 -3.07
CA ARG A 60 19.06 12.85 -1.93
C ARG A 60 17.99 11.89 -2.45
N ASP A 61 18.05 10.65 -1.98
CA ASP A 61 17.02 9.67 -2.25
C ASP A 61 15.70 10.11 -1.59
N VAL A 62 14.61 9.40 -1.88
CA VAL A 62 13.29 9.66 -1.30
C VAL A 62 13.37 9.76 0.23
N ASP A 63 12.63 10.72 0.79
CA ASP A 63 12.55 10.90 2.23
C ASP A 63 12.02 9.61 2.88
N PRO A 64 12.70 9.07 3.91
CA PRO A 64 12.33 7.79 4.50
C PRO A 64 10.96 7.84 5.22
N ASP A 65 10.51 9.00 5.71
CA ASP A 65 9.19 9.17 6.31
C ASP A 65 8.09 9.24 5.23
N GLU A 66 8.39 9.87 4.09
CA GLU A 66 7.49 9.88 2.93
C GLU A 66 7.29 8.46 2.39
N LEU A 67 8.38 7.71 2.22
CA LEU A 67 8.32 6.30 1.82
C LEU A 67 7.48 5.46 2.79
N CYS A 68 7.71 5.60 4.10
CA CYS A 68 6.96 4.87 5.11
C CYS A 68 5.47 5.23 5.09
N SER A 69 5.15 6.50 4.88
CA SER A 69 3.77 7.00 4.83
C SER A 69 3.05 6.46 3.60
N TRP A 70 3.70 6.52 2.43
CA TRP A 70 3.19 5.96 1.18
C TRP A 70 2.92 4.45 1.29
N LEU A 71 3.84 3.68 1.88
CA LEU A 71 3.65 2.23 2.10
C LEU A 71 2.48 1.93 3.03
N LYS A 72 2.30 2.71 4.11
CA LYS A 72 1.17 2.55 5.03
C LYS A 72 -0.15 2.88 4.35
N GLU A 73 -0.22 3.96 3.58
CA GLU A 73 -1.42 4.33 2.83
C GLU A 73 -1.77 3.30 1.75
N ALA A 74 -0.76 2.78 1.05
CA ALA A 74 -0.95 1.71 0.07
C ALA A 74 -1.53 0.45 0.72
N ALA A 75 -1.03 0.07 1.89
CA ALA A 75 -1.53 -1.08 2.64
C ALA A 75 -2.95 -0.87 3.16
N LEU A 76 -3.27 0.31 3.70
CA LEU A 76 -4.61 0.64 4.21
C LEU A 76 -5.68 0.61 3.10
N ASN A 77 -5.35 1.18 1.95
CA ASN A 77 -6.29 1.27 0.82
C ASN A 77 -6.30 0.02 -0.05
N THR A 78 -5.49 -1.01 0.27
CA THR A 78 -5.30 -2.19 -0.59
C THR A 78 -4.98 -1.79 -2.02
N LYS A 79 -4.17 -0.73 -2.19
CA LYS A 79 -3.89 -0.15 -3.50
C LYS A 79 -3.02 -1.12 -4.29
N GLY A 80 -3.48 -1.51 -5.48
CA GLY A 80 -2.65 -2.22 -6.45
C GLY A 80 -1.52 -1.32 -6.92
N ILE A 81 -0.28 -1.74 -6.69
CA ILE A 81 0.94 -1.04 -7.08
C ILE A 81 1.60 -1.80 -8.22
N TRP A 82 2.09 -1.07 -9.23
CA TRP A 82 2.92 -1.65 -10.27
C TRP A 82 4.35 -1.84 -9.76
N MET A 83 4.79 -3.10 -9.62
CA MET A 83 6.13 -3.45 -9.17
C MET A 83 7.10 -3.49 -10.35
N ARG A 84 8.18 -2.73 -10.23
CA ARG A 84 9.35 -2.76 -11.12
C ARG A 84 10.54 -3.35 -10.37
N SER A 85 11.27 -4.26 -11.01
CA SER A 85 12.40 -4.96 -10.39
C SER A 85 13.46 -5.30 -11.41
N ILE A 86 14.72 -5.42 -10.95
CA ILE A 86 15.80 -6.02 -11.74
C ILE A 86 15.65 -7.54 -11.87
N TRP A 87 14.87 -8.16 -10.97
CA TRP A 87 14.61 -9.59 -11.00
C TRP A 87 13.35 -9.87 -11.80
N GLU A 88 13.49 -10.62 -12.90
CA GLU A 88 12.41 -10.96 -13.84
C GLU A 88 11.19 -11.59 -13.13
N GLN A 89 11.41 -12.41 -12.10
CA GLN A 89 10.33 -13.05 -11.34
C GLN A 89 9.44 -12.06 -10.56
N MET A 90 9.94 -10.85 -10.33
CA MET A 90 9.27 -9.77 -9.60
C MET A 90 8.88 -8.60 -10.49
N ASP A 91 9.50 -8.45 -11.66
CA ASP A 91 9.24 -7.30 -12.53
C ASP A 91 7.88 -7.39 -13.21
N SER A 92 7.31 -6.23 -13.52
CA SER A 92 6.09 -6.09 -14.32
C SER A 92 4.88 -6.81 -13.73
N LYS A 93 4.70 -6.71 -12.40
CA LYS A 93 3.58 -7.32 -11.68
C LYS A 93 2.76 -6.29 -10.92
N TYR A 94 1.44 -6.50 -10.86
CA TYR A 94 0.60 -5.79 -9.91
C TYR A 94 0.69 -6.47 -8.54
N VAL A 95 1.00 -5.69 -7.51
CA VAL A 95 1.15 -6.18 -6.14
C VAL A 95 0.35 -5.34 -5.15
N VAL A 96 -0.08 -5.98 -4.09
CA VAL A 96 -0.61 -5.32 -2.89
C VAL A 96 0.44 -5.40 -1.80
N VAL A 97 0.62 -4.29 -1.08
CA VAL A 97 1.56 -4.16 0.02
C VAL A 97 0.85 -4.44 1.34
N GLU A 98 1.44 -5.27 2.19
CA GLU A 98 1.02 -5.44 3.58
C GLU A 98 1.63 -4.34 4.48
N PRO A 99 1.03 -4.03 5.64
CA PRO A 99 1.53 -2.98 6.53
C PRO A 99 3.04 -3.12 6.82
N PRO A 100 3.84 -2.06 6.62
CA PRO A 100 5.28 -2.12 6.77
C PRO A 100 5.70 -2.24 8.24
N THR A 101 6.77 -2.99 8.49
CA THR A 101 7.45 -3.02 9.79
C THR A 101 8.72 -2.19 9.72
N LEU A 102 8.85 -1.18 10.59
CA LEU A 102 10.02 -0.30 10.64
C LEU A 102 10.96 -0.71 11.78
N LEU A 103 12.22 -0.97 11.44
CA LEU A 103 13.32 -1.15 12.39
C LEU A 103 14.29 0.02 12.24
N ARG A 104 14.22 1.00 13.16
CA ARG A 104 15.14 2.13 13.19
C ARG A 104 16.50 1.68 13.74
N GLN A 105 17.57 1.98 13.02
CA GLN A 105 18.94 1.67 13.42
C GLN A 105 19.62 2.88 14.08
N PHE A 106 19.30 4.08 13.62
CA PHE A 106 19.71 5.32 14.28
C PHE A 106 18.61 6.36 14.20
N THR A 107 18.64 7.31 15.14
CA THR A 107 17.78 8.49 15.14
C THR A 107 18.57 9.64 15.73
N ASN A 108 18.52 10.79 15.07
CA ASN A 108 19.06 12.05 15.54
C ASN A 108 17.87 12.96 15.91
N ASN A 109 17.60 13.08 17.21
CA ASN A 109 16.46 13.85 17.70
C ASN A 109 16.58 15.36 17.49
N ILE A 110 17.78 15.88 17.20
CA ILE A 110 18.02 17.32 16.99
C ILE A 110 17.68 17.70 15.55
N LEU A 111 18.07 16.88 14.58
CA LEU A 111 17.85 17.12 13.15
C LEU A 111 16.63 16.38 12.59
N GLY A 112 15.98 15.52 13.39
CA GLY A 112 14.87 14.68 12.95
C GLY A 112 15.26 13.52 12.03
N TYR A 113 16.55 13.34 11.75
CA TYR A 113 17.02 12.32 10.82
C TYR A 113 17.00 10.93 11.43
N TRP A 114 16.64 9.95 10.61
CA TRP A 114 16.76 8.56 10.99
C TRP A 114 17.19 7.72 9.81
N GLY A 115 17.70 6.53 10.13
CA GLY A 115 17.93 5.51 9.14
C GLY A 115 17.71 4.14 9.74
N GLY A 116 17.32 3.20 8.88
CA GLY A 116 16.95 1.87 9.30
C GLY A 116 16.48 1.00 8.15
N ILE A 117 15.78 -0.06 8.52
CA ILE A 117 15.26 -1.07 7.60
C ILE A 117 13.74 -1.06 7.70
N VAL A 118 13.09 -0.86 6.55
CA VAL A 118 11.66 -1.06 6.38
C VAL A 118 11.46 -2.45 5.79
N THR A 119 10.81 -3.33 6.54
CA THR A 119 10.44 -4.66 6.05
C THR A 119 9.01 -4.62 5.57
N ILE A 120 8.80 -5.06 4.32
CA ILE A 120 7.47 -5.17 3.73
C ILE A 120 7.23 -6.56 3.17
N THR A 121 5.97 -6.94 3.13
CA THR A 121 5.51 -8.10 2.38
C THR A 121 4.66 -7.61 1.23
N VAL A 122 4.97 -8.06 0.02
CA VAL A 122 4.19 -7.76 -1.18
C VAL A 122 3.62 -9.05 -1.76
N ARG A 123 2.37 -8.99 -2.20
CA ARG A 123 1.63 -10.14 -2.74
C ARG A 123 1.14 -9.81 -4.15
N GLU A 124 1.29 -10.75 -5.07
CA GLU A 124 0.73 -10.61 -6.42
C GLU A 124 -0.81 -10.50 -6.33
N ALA A 125 -1.35 -9.49 -7.02
CA ALA A 125 -2.76 -9.12 -7.04
C ALA A 125 -3.58 -9.96 -8.03
#